data_AF-A0A7W2AK42-F1
#
_entry.id   AF-A0A7W2AK42-F1
#
_cell.length_a   1.000
_cell.length_b   1.000
_cell.length_c   1.000
_cell.angle_alpha   90.00
_cell.angle_beta   90.00
_cell.angle_gamma   90.00
#
_symmetry.space_group_name_H-M   'P 1'
#
loop_
_entity.id
_entity.type
_entity.pdbx_description
1 polymer ?
#
loop_
_entity_poly.entity_id
_entity_poly.type
_entity_poly.pdbx_seq_one_letter_code
_entity_poly.pdbx_strand_id
1 'polypeptide(L)'
;MENLLPDLNVPDEWKPDLLKACYLHDIGYSPKLNQYDFHPLDGAIFVREKGFSKSVVAAVLFHSCAYETAKETRPDLLPIYEEKNTDLDEQDRTFIDLVTYCDLHTSPTGQRITFEKRVQDVIERYGKHHTVSRMMLANQKNYKETIFRVNQWLK
;
A
#
# COMPACT_ATOMS: atom_id res chain seq x y z
N MET A 1 7.45 -1.67 -9.80
CA MET A 1 6.86 -0.57 -10.60
C MET A 1 7.61 -0.33 -11.91
N GLU A 2 8.92 -0.07 -11.92
CA GLU A 2 9.67 0.24 -13.17
C GLU A 2 9.46 -0.81 -14.29
N ASN A 3 9.50 -2.09 -13.94
CA ASN A 3 9.25 -3.18 -14.89
C ASN A 3 7.76 -3.33 -15.29
N LEU A 4 6.83 -2.73 -14.52
CA LEU A 4 5.39 -2.82 -14.75
C LEU A 4 4.88 -1.66 -15.62
N LEU A 5 5.50 -0.47 -15.50
CA LEU A 5 5.08 0.75 -16.20
C LEU A 5 4.93 0.64 -17.72
N PRO A 6 5.79 -0.10 -18.47
CA PRO A 6 5.63 -0.24 -19.91
C PRO A 6 4.34 -0.98 -20.29
N ASP A 7 3.92 -1.91 -19.44
CA ASP A 7 2.79 -2.81 -19.70
C ASP A 7 1.48 -2.30 -19.11
N LEU A 8 1.51 -1.24 -18.29
CA LEU A 8 0.32 -0.64 -17.69
C LEU A 8 -0.45 0.23 -18.70
N ASN A 9 -1.75 -0.04 -18.79
CA ASN A 9 -2.73 0.79 -19.49
C ASN A 9 -3.28 1.89 -18.58
N VAL A 10 -2.40 2.81 -18.18
CA VAL A 10 -2.73 4.02 -17.40
C VAL A 10 -2.20 5.27 -18.13
N PRO A 11 -2.76 6.47 -17.88
CA PRO A 11 -2.26 7.71 -18.46
C PRO A 11 -0.76 7.93 -18.17
N ASP A 12 0.00 8.39 -19.17
CA ASP A 12 1.45 8.55 -19.07
C ASP A 12 1.84 9.58 -18.01
N GLU A 13 1.01 10.61 -17.81
CA GLU A 13 1.19 11.65 -16.80
C GLU A 13 1.12 11.11 -15.36
N TRP A 14 0.53 9.92 -15.13
CA TRP A 14 0.47 9.30 -13.81
C TRP A 14 1.76 8.59 -13.43
N LYS A 15 2.56 8.16 -14.41
CA LYS A 15 3.72 7.29 -14.20
C LYS A 15 4.78 7.87 -13.25
N PRO A 16 5.15 9.17 -13.32
CA PRO A 16 6.10 9.75 -12.39
C PRO A 16 5.62 9.71 -10.93
N ASP A 17 4.33 9.96 -10.71
CA ASP A 17 3.76 9.94 -9.35
C ASP A 17 3.56 8.51 -8.84
N LEU A 18 3.23 7.54 -9.69
CA LEU A 18 3.21 6.12 -9.33
C LEU A 18 4.59 5.64 -8.84
N LEU A 19 5.67 6.06 -9.50
CA LEU A 19 7.03 5.76 -9.04
C LEU A 19 7.31 6.35 -7.66
N LYS A 20 6.97 7.63 -7.45
CA LYS A 20 7.11 8.29 -6.15
C LYS A 20 6.33 7.54 -5.07
N ALA A 21 5.08 7.17 -5.34
CA ALA A 21 4.24 6.42 -4.41
C ALA A 21 4.89 5.07 -4.04
N CYS A 22 5.43 4.32 -5.01
CA CYS A 22 6.14 3.09 -4.72
C CYS A 22 7.40 3.27 -3.86
N TYR A 23 8.18 4.33 -4.06
CA TYR A 23 9.34 4.60 -3.20
C TYR A 23 8.93 5.04 -1.78
N LEU A 24 7.78 5.69 -1.64
CA LEU A 24 7.37 6.35 -0.41
C LEU A 24 6.37 5.56 0.43
N HIS A 25 5.76 4.48 -0.07
CA HIS A 25 4.67 3.76 0.62
C HIS A 25 5.01 3.36 2.07
N ASP A 26 6.26 2.98 2.31
CA ASP A 26 6.76 2.53 3.61
C ASP A 26 7.62 3.59 4.34
N ILE A 27 7.63 4.86 3.89
CA ILE A 27 8.48 5.90 4.48
C ILE A 27 8.16 6.15 5.97
N GLY A 28 6.91 5.89 6.37
CA GLY A 28 6.44 6.06 7.74
C GLY A 28 7.05 5.10 8.76
N TYR A 29 7.78 4.06 8.34
CA TYR A 29 8.59 3.24 9.26
C TYR A 29 9.77 4.02 9.85
N SER A 30 10.16 5.15 9.25
CA SER A 30 11.24 5.99 9.77
C SER A 30 10.92 6.45 11.21
N PRO A 31 11.79 6.18 12.20
CA PRO A 31 11.57 6.61 13.58
C PRO A 31 11.42 8.13 13.74
N LYS A 32 11.90 8.92 12.77
CA LYS A 32 11.77 10.39 12.76
C LYS A 32 10.36 10.87 12.38
N LEU A 33 9.54 10.01 11.80
CA LEU A 33 8.19 10.31 11.33
C LEU A 33 7.11 9.69 12.22
N ASN A 34 7.48 8.82 13.17
CA ASN A 34 6.52 8.15 14.05
C ASN A 34 5.84 9.18 14.96
N GLN A 35 4.56 9.44 14.68
CA GLN A 35 3.68 10.28 15.48
C GLN A 35 2.50 9.47 16.02
N TYR A 36 1.98 8.55 15.22
CA TYR A 36 0.81 7.75 15.53
C TYR A 36 1.14 6.28 15.78
N ASP A 37 2.39 5.85 15.65
CA ASP A 37 2.80 4.44 15.67
C ASP A 37 2.02 3.61 14.63
N PHE A 38 1.80 4.19 13.44
CA PHE A 38 1.13 3.54 12.34
C PHE A 38 1.69 4.06 11.01
N HIS A 39 2.62 3.28 10.43
CA HIS A 39 3.44 3.71 9.31
C HIS A 39 2.66 4.24 8.09
N PRO A 40 1.47 3.73 7.71
CA PRO A 40 0.76 4.28 6.56
C PRO A 40 0.28 5.72 6.83
N LEU A 41 -0.20 5.99 8.05
CA LEU A 41 -0.66 7.33 8.44
C LEU A 41 0.51 8.29 8.62
N ASP A 42 1.55 7.87 9.35
CA ASP A 42 2.76 8.67 9.58
C ASP A 42 3.43 9.05 8.25
N GLY A 43 3.53 8.09 7.33
CA GLY A 43 4.05 8.32 5.98
C GLY A 43 3.17 9.28 5.18
N ALA A 44 1.84 9.11 5.22
CA ALA A 44 0.90 9.95 4.49
C ALA A 44 0.94 11.41 4.95
N ILE A 45 1.06 11.65 6.26
CA ILE A 45 1.24 13.00 6.83
C ILE A 45 2.51 13.63 6.26
N PHE A 46 3.62 12.91 6.29
CA PHE A 46 4.90 13.41 5.78
C PHE A 46 4.84 13.74 4.29
N VAL A 47 4.35 12.83 3.44
CA VAL A 47 4.30 13.10 1.99
C VAL A 47 3.33 14.23 1.63
N ARG A 48 2.24 14.38 2.37
CA ARG A 48 1.34 15.54 2.22
C ARG A 48 2.06 16.84 2.55
N GLU A 49 2.79 16.90 3.67
CA GLU A 49 3.56 18.09 4.07
C GLU A 49 4.68 18.44 3.09
N LYS A 50 5.22 17.45 2.38
CA LYS A 50 6.22 17.64 1.31
C LYS A 50 5.62 18.03 -0.04
N GLY A 51 4.31 18.18 -0.15
CA GLY A 51 3.64 18.65 -1.36
C GLY A 51 3.54 17.59 -2.47
N PHE A 52 3.59 16.30 -2.13
CA PHE A 52 3.26 15.25 -3.09
C PHE A 52 1.77 15.29 -3.45
N SER A 53 1.41 14.74 -4.62
CA SER A 53 0.03 14.75 -5.11
C SER A 53 -0.91 13.94 -4.23
N LYS A 54 -2.22 14.23 -4.34
CA LYS A 54 -3.28 13.52 -3.61
C LYS A 54 -3.19 12.00 -3.79
N SER A 55 -2.95 11.51 -4.99
CA SER A 55 -2.88 10.07 -5.26
C SER A 55 -1.63 9.41 -4.67
N VAL A 56 -0.50 10.13 -4.55
CA VAL A 56 0.66 9.65 -3.79
C VAL A 56 0.31 9.55 -2.30
N VAL A 57 -0.31 10.58 -1.73
CA VAL A 57 -0.76 10.57 -0.33
C VAL A 57 -1.74 9.42 -0.07
N ALA A 58 -2.72 9.23 -0.97
CA ALA A 58 -3.70 8.15 -0.87
C ALA A 58 -3.04 6.77 -0.94
N ALA A 59 -2.12 6.55 -1.88
CA ALA A 59 -1.39 5.29 -1.96
C ALA A 59 -0.60 4.99 -0.68
N VAL A 60 0.13 5.97 -0.14
CA VAL A 60 0.87 5.79 1.11
C VAL A 60 -0.09 5.48 2.27
N LEU A 61 -1.22 6.18 2.38
CA LEU A 61 -2.17 6.02 3.48
C LEU A 61 -2.90 4.68 3.47
N PHE A 62 -3.24 4.16 2.28
CA PHE A 62 -4.18 3.05 2.09
C PHE A 62 -3.55 1.75 1.56
N HIS A 63 -2.26 1.73 1.21
CA HIS A 63 -1.62 0.52 0.66
C HIS A 63 -1.77 -0.71 1.58
N SER A 64 -1.73 -1.89 0.97
CA SER A 64 -1.62 -3.19 1.67
C SER A 64 -2.64 -3.36 2.79
N CYS A 65 -3.90 -2.97 2.51
CA CYS A 65 -5.02 -3.07 3.44
C CYS A 65 -4.78 -2.33 4.77
N ALA A 66 -4.15 -1.15 4.71
CA ALA A 66 -3.92 -0.30 5.88
C ALA A 66 -5.24 0.10 6.56
N TYR A 67 -6.31 0.35 5.80
CA TYR A 67 -7.61 0.69 6.38
C TYR A 67 -8.22 -0.48 7.15
N GLU A 68 -8.20 -1.69 6.59
CA GLU A 68 -8.66 -2.90 7.26
C GLU A 68 -7.80 -3.21 8.49
N THR A 69 -6.49 -2.96 8.40
CA THR A 69 -5.59 -3.07 9.55
C THR A 69 -5.93 -2.07 10.64
N ALA A 70 -6.27 -0.82 10.29
CA ALA A 70 -6.70 0.17 11.25
C ALA A 70 -8.00 -0.23 11.96
N LYS A 71 -8.98 -0.81 11.24
CA LYS A 71 -10.22 -1.34 11.85
C LYS A 71 -9.98 -2.34 12.96
N GLU A 72 -9.03 -3.25 12.75
CA GLU A 72 -8.76 -4.34 13.69
C GLU A 72 -7.80 -3.95 14.82
N THR A 73 -6.88 -3.02 14.57
CA THR A 73 -5.73 -2.77 15.46
C THR A 73 -5.66 -1.36 16.02
N ARG A 74 -6.31 -0.40 15.36
CA ARG A 74 -6.22 1.04 15.65
C ARG A 74 -7.57 1.76 15.45
N PRO A 75 -8.59 1.40 16.27
CA PRO A 75 -9.91 2.01 16.17
C PRO A 75 -9.90 3.53 16.39
N ASP A 76 -8.88 4.05 17.09
CA ASP A 76 -8.64 5.49 17.27
C ASP A 76 -8.34 6.23 15.96
N LEU A 77 -7.84 5.53 14.93
CA LEU A 77 -7.52 6.11 13.62
C LEU A 77 -8.69 6.04 12.63
N LEU A 78 -9.78 5.35 12.98
CA LEU A 78 -10.89 5.11 12.05
C LEU A 78 -11.55 6.38 11.51
N PRO A 79 -11.81 7.42 12.32
CA PRO A 79 -12.40 8.64 11.78
C PRO A 79 -11.57 9.27 10.66
N ILE A 80 -10.23 9.20 10.77
CA ILE A 80 -9.31 9.72 9.75
C ILE A 80 -9.43 8.89 8.47
N TYR A 81 -9.41 7.57 8.58
CA TYR A 81 -9.51 6.67 7.44
C TYR A 81 -10.88 6.74 6.74
N GLU A 82 -11.97 6.87 7.50
CA GLU A 82 -13.32 7.01 6.96
C GLU A 82 -13.47 8.28 6.14
N GLU A 83 -13.05 9.43 6.70
CA GLU A 83 -13.03 10.72 6.01
C GLU A 83 -12.19 10.65 4.72
N LYS A 84 -10.96 10.11 4.81
CA LYS A 84 -10.08 10.04 3.63
C LYS A 84 -10.55 9.04 2.59
N ASN A 85 -11.24 7.96 2.98
CA ASN A 85 -11.76 6.99 2.04
C ASN A 85 -12.97 7.53 1.25
N THR A 86 -13.77 8.43 1.82
CA THR A 86 -14.87 9.09 1.10
C THR A 86 -14.38 10.06 0.04
N ASP A 87 -13.18 10.63 0.22
CA ASP A 87 -12.58 11.60 -0.70
C ASP A 87 -11.86 10.94 -1.90
N LEU A 88 -11.73 9.61 -1.93
CA LEU A 88 -10.97 8.89 -2.97
C LEU A 88 -11.73 8.83 -4.30
N ASP A 89 -11.07 9.31 -5.36
CA ASP A 89 -11.52 9.17 -6.74
C ASP A 89 -10.92 7.90 -7.40
N GLU A 90 -11.20 7.71 -8.69
CA GLU A 90 -10.73 6.55 -9.47
C GLU A 90 -9.20 6.51 -9.55
N GLN A 91 -8.55 7.67 -9.78
CA GLN A 91 -7.10 7.74 -9.89
C GLN A 91 -6.44 7.34 -8.57
N ASP A 92 -6.95 7.84 -7.43
CA ASP A 92 -6.42 7.48 -6.12
C ASP A 92 -6.53 5.98 -5.85
N ARG A 93 -7.67 5.37 -6.21
CA ARG A 93 -7.90 3.92 -6.05
C ARG A 93 -6.96 3.10 -6.93
N THR A 94 -6.72 3.53 -8.17
CA THR A 94 -5.73 2.89 -9.06
C THR A 94 -4.32 2.94 -8.48
N PHE A 95 -3.93 4.08 -7.90
CA PHE A 95 -2.63 4.23 -7.24
C PHE A 95 -2.49 3.28 -6.03
N ILE A 96 -3.51 3.21 -5.17
CA ILE A 96 -3.53 2.30 -4.02
C ILE A 96 -3.37 0.85 -4.46
N ASP A 97 -4.13 0.43 -5.47
CA ASP A 97 -4.09 -0.95 -5.99
C ASP A 97 -2.72 -1.29 -6.60
N LEU A 98 -2.15 -0.38 -7.40
CA LEU A 98 -0.86 -0.60 -8.05
C LEU A 98 0.31 -0.66 -7.06
N VAL A 99 0.31 0.21 -6.04
CA VAL A 99 1.32 0.18 -4.98
C VAL A 99 1.19 -1.08 -4.14
N THR A 100 -0.04 -1.43 -3.74
CA THR A 100 -0.32 -2.68 -3.01
C THR A 100 0.13 -3.90 -3.82
N TYR A 101 -0.18 -3.96 -5.11
CA TYR A 101 0.28 -5.03 -5.98
C TYR A 101 1.80 -5.13 -6.01
N CYS A 102 2.52 -4.01 -6.10
CA CYS A 102 3.98 -4.01 -6.08
C CYS A 102 4.54 -4.54 -4.75
N ASP A 103 4.02 -4.09 -3.61
CA ASP A 103 4.44 -4.57 -2.28
C ASP A 103 4.18 -6.08 -2.10
N LEU A 104 3.03 -6.56 -2.58
CA LEU A 104 2.67 -7.99 -2.52
C LEU A 104 3.58 -8.89 -3.39
N HIS A 105 4.32 -8.32 -4.34
CA HIS A 105 5.18 -9.06 -5.27
C HIS A 105 6.67 -8.75 -5.12
N THR A 106 7.07 -8.10 -4.03
CA THR A 106 8.47 -7.72 -3.78
C THR A 106 8.96 -8.33 -2.46
N SER A 107 10.10 -9.00 -2.50
CA SER A 107 10.76 -9.54 -1.32
C SER A 107 11.45 -8.41 -0.52
N PRO A 108 11.85 -8.67 0.73
CA PRO A 108 12.66 -7.73 1.50
C PRO A 108 14.00 -7.35 0.85
N THR A 109 14.50 -8.15 -0.09
CA THR A 109 15.73 -7.90 -0.86
C THR A 109 15.46 -7.30 -2.23
N GLY A 110 14.21 -6.92 -2.53
CA GLY A 110 13.81 -6.33 -3.81
C GLY A 110 13.58 -7.34 -4.94
N GLN A 111 13.57 -8.65 -4.64
CA GLN A 111 13.33 -9.68 -5.66
C GLN A 111 11.84 -9.83 -5.94
N ARG A 112 11.47 -10.06 -7.21
CA ARG A 112 10.08 -10.37 -7.57
C ARG A 112 9.70 -11.73 -7.03
N ILE A 113 8.61 -11.79 -6.26
CA ILE A 113 8.05 -13.02 -5.69
C ILE A 113 6.56 -13.11 -5.99
N THR A 114 5.99 -14.31 -5.86
CA THR A 114 4.53 -14.49 -5.98
C THR A 114 3.85 -14.06 -4.69
N PHE A 115 2.56 -13.78 -4.76
CA PHE A 115 1.76 -13.47 -3.58
C PHE A 115 1.81 -14.58 -2.52
N GLU A 116 1.77 -15.85 -2.92
CA GLU A 116 1.84 -17.00 -1.99
C GLU A 116 3.19 -17.02 -1.27
N LYS A 117 4.28 -16.76 -1.98
CA LYS A 117 5.63 -16.64 -1.39
C LYS A 117 5.70 -15.44 -0.44
N ARG A 118 5.04 -14.32 -0.77
CA ARG A 118 4.97 -13.15 0.11
C ARG A 118 4.24 -13.46 1.42
N VAL A 119 3.10 -14.17 1.35
CA VAL A 119 2.36 -14.61 2.54
C VAL A 119 3.25 -15.51 3.41
N GLN A 120 3.94 -16.48 2.80
CA GLN A 120 4.84 -17.38 3.52
C GLN A 120 6.01 -16.63 4.18
N ASP A 121 6.71 -15.77 3.44
CA ASP A 121 7.83 -14.95 3.94
C ASP A 121 7.43 -14.11 5.16
N VAL A 122 6.26 -13.46 5.11
CA VAL A 122 5.73 -12.67 6.22
C VAL A 122 5.50 -13.54 7.46
N ILE A 123 4.90 -14.72 7.31
CA ILE A 123 4.63 -15.62 8.43
C ILE A 123 5.94 -16.17 9.02
N GLU A 124 6.92 -16.50 8.18
CA GLU A 124 8.23 -17.03 8.61
C GLU A 124 9.03 -15.98 9.39
N ARG A 125 9.05 -14.73 8.92
CA ARG A 125 9.79 -13.63 9.55
C ARG A 125 9.19 -13.16 10.87
N TYR A 126 7.88 -12.96 10.90
CA TYR A 126 7.21 -12.36 12.06
C TYR A 126 6.60 -13.40 13.01
N GLY A 127 6.38 -14.62 12.55
CA GLY A 127 5.66 -15.66 13.29
C GLY A 127 4.14 -15.52 13.14
N LYS A 128 3.43 -16.66 13.23
CA LYS A 128 1.99 -16.76 12.94
C LYS A 128 1.05 -15.90 13.81
N HIS A 129 1.52 -15.47 14.99
CA HIS A 129 0.72 -14.69 15.93
C HIS A 129 0.99 -13.18 15.89
N HIS A 130 2.03 -12.75 15.18
CA HIS A 130 2.35 -11.35 15.05
C HIS A 130 1.27 -10.62 14.26
N THR A 131 1.00 -9.36 14.60
CA THR A 131 -0.06 -8.54 13.99
C THR A 131 0.07 -8.51 12.46
N VAL A 132 1.28 -8.29 11.92
CA VAL A 132 1.53 -8.29 10.47
C VAL A 132 1.10 -9.62 9.82
N SER A 133 1.45 -10.76 10.41
CA SER A 133 1.05 -12.09 9.89
C SER A 133 -0.46 -12.29 9.95
N ARG A 134 -1.10 -11.89 11.06
CA ARG A 134 -2.57 -12.01 11.21
C ARG A 134 -3.30 -11.16 10.17
N MET A 135 -2.87 -9.91 9.97
CA MET A 135 -3.47 -9.02 8.97
C MET A 135 -3.20 -9.49 7.54
N MET A 136 -2.01 -10.02 7.25
CA MET A 136 -1.69 -10.63 5.95
C MET A 136 -2.65 -11.80 5.65
N LEU A 137 -2.89 -12.67 6.62
CA LEU A 137 -3.80 -13.80 6.50
C LEU A 137 -5.27 -13.37 6.38
N ALA A 138 -5.71 -12.41 7.20
CA ALA A 138 -7.09 -11.92 7.22
C ALA A 138 -7.48 -11.20 5.91
N ASN A 139 -6.53 -10.49 5.29
CA ASN A 139 -6.78 -9.68 4.09
C ASN A 139 -6.52 -10.40 2.77
N GLN A 140 -6.25 -11.72 2.76
CA GLN A 140 -5.95 -12.44 1.50
C GLN A 140 -7.02 -12.28 0.42
N LYS A 141 -8.30 -12.17 0.81
CA LYS A 141 -9.40 -11.92 -0.14
C LYS A 141 -9.23 -10.56 -0.82
N ASN A 142 -9.01 -9.50 -0.04
CA ASN A 142 -8.80 -8.14 -0.53
C ASN A 142 -7.57 -8.07 -1.44
N TYR A 143 -6.47 -8.73 -1.05
CA TYR A 143 -5.26 -8.81 -1.87
C TYR A 143 -5.51 -9.51 -3.21
N LYS A 144 -6.25 -10.63 -3.22
CA LYS A 144 -6.61 -11.31 -4.47
C LYS A 144 -7.49 -10.45 -5.36
N GLU A 145 -8.40 -9.66 -4.79
CA GLU A 145 -9.23 -8.71 -5.55
C GLU A 145 -8.39 -7.56 -6.13
N THR A 146 -7.45 -6.99 -5.37
CA THR A 146 -6.48 -6.00 -5.90
C THR A 146 -5.64 -6.60 -7.02
N ILE A 147 -5.11 -7.81 -6.85
CA ILE A 147 -4.34 -8.50 -7.90
C ILE A 147 -5.18 -8.70 -9.15
N PHE A 148 -6.43 -9.13 -8.99
CA PHE A 148 -7.36 -9.31 -10.10
C PHE A 148 -7.58 -7.99 -10.87
N ARG A 149 -7.84 -6.88 -10.16
CA ARG A 149 -8.03 -5.54 -10.76
C ARG A 149 -6.79 -5.08 -11.50
N VAL A 150 -5.61 -5.14 -10.87
CA VAL A 150 -4.35 -4.72 -11.50
C VAL A 150 -4.04 -5.53 -12.76
N ASN A 151 -4.30 -6.83 -12.75
CA ASN A 151 -4.10 -7.66 -13.93
C ASN A 151 -5.00 -7.27 -15.11
N GLN A 152 -6.12 -6.55 -14.90
CA GLN A 152 -6.94 -6.01 -15.99
C GLN A 152 -6.30 -4.78 -16.66
N TRP A 153 -5.32 -4.15 -16.01
CA TRP A 153 -4.62 -2.98 -16.54
C TRP A 153 -3.32 -3.35 -17.27
N LEU A 154 -2.93 -4.63 -17.26
CA LEU A 154 -1.74 -5.10 -17.97
C LEU A 154 -2.09 -5.46 -19.41
N LYS A 155 -1.25 -5.01 -20.35
CA LYS A 155 -1.35 -5.29 -21.78
C LYS A 155 -0.82 -6.67 -22.14
#